data_AF-A0A7V3A905-F1
#
_entry.id   AF-A0A7V3A905-F1
#
_cell.length_a   1.000
_cell.length_b   1.000
_cell.length_c   1.000
_cell.angle_alpha   90.00
_cell.angle_beta   90.00
_cell.angle_gamma   90.00
#
_symmetry.space_group_name_H-M   'P 1'
#
loop_
_entity.id
_entity.type
_entity.pdbx_description
1 polymer ?
#
loop_
_entity_poly.entity_id
_entity_poly.type
_entity_poly.pdbx_seq_one_letter_code
_entity_poly.pdbx_strand_id
1 'polypeptide(L)'
;MPVSRWRWLVGSDVRSVKKRKPVKSRKPGTALLIIDWQRFFIDPHSPAFIRETVKVRSRLEALINLFQEARLPVLASTHSNRADDDNNFLKFYGRVIKRESKWSALAPPLNSLKNLKTFEKETYSAFESPGLCRFLKAHKIKRILLAGVQTDRCVLASALSGFDRGFEIMVAADVCSSRSKFRHRMALNLMKTSCARVLKVAELERLFRSQATDEEK
;
A
#
# COMPACT_ATOMS: atom_id res chain seq x y z
N MET A 1 -23.49 -14.16 6.91
CA MET A 1 -24.26 -14.81 5.83
C MET A 1 -23.31 -15.45 4.83
N PRO A 2 -23.47 -16.73 4.46
CA PRO A 2 -22.53 -17.41 3.57
C PRO A 2 -22.73 -16.97 2.11
N VAL A 3 -21.62 -16.66 1.44
CA VAL A 3 -21.53 -16.13 0.06
C VAL A 3 -22.00 -17.14 -1.01
N SER A 4 -22.39 -18.35 -0.61
CA SER A 4 -22.77 -19.45 -1.51
C SER A 4 -24.11 -19.25 -2.22
N ARG A 5 -24.98 -18.34 -1.76
CA ARG A 5 -26.35 -18.19 -2.28
C ARG A 5 -26.48 -17.33 -3.56
N TRP A 6 -25.45 -16.55 -3.91
CA TRP A 6 -25.48 -15.64 -5.07
C TRP A 6 -25.08 -16.30 -6.40
N ARG A 7 -24.59 -17.53 -6.35
CA ARG A 7 -23.96 -18.20 -7.50
C ARG A 7 -24.96 -18.71 -8.55
N TRP A 8 -26.24 -18.72 -8.22
CA TRP A 8 -27.34 -19.18 -9.09
C TRP A 8 -28.19 -18.05 -9.68
N LEU A 9 -27.93 -16.79 -9.30
CA LEU A 9 -28.66 -15.61 -9.80
C LEU A 9 -27.92 -14.85 -10.91
N VAL A 10 -26.77 -15.37 -11.36
CA VAL A 10 -25.97 -14.76 -12.41
C VAL A 10 -26.41 -15.34 -13.76
N GLY A 11 -27.19 -14.56 -14.52
CA GLY A 11 -27.58 -14.89 -15.89
C GLY A 11 -26.37 -15.07 -16.82
N SER A 12 -26.61 -15.55 -18.05
CA SER A 12 -25.59 -15.85 -19.07
C SER A 12 -24.64 -14.69 -19.38
N ASP A 13 -25.04 -13.46 -19.07
CA ASP A 13 -24.27 -12.24 -19.35
C ASP A 13 -23.16 -11.97 -18.32
N VAL A 14 -23.09 -12.76 -17.24
CA VAL A 14 -22.05 -12.60 -16.22
C VAL A 14 -21.05 -13.75 -16.26
N ARG A 15 -19.84 -13.43 -16.69
CA ARG A 15 -18.71 -14.36 -16.70
C ARG A 15 -18.29 -14.72 -15.28
N SER A 16 -18.55 -15.96 -14.86
CA SER A 16 -18.06 -16.47 -13.58
C SER A 16 -16.63 -17.03 -13.70
N VAL A 17 -15.77 -16.71 -12.71
CA VAL A 17 -14.45 -17.34 -12.57
C VAL A 17 -14.49 -18.29 -11.38
N LYS A 18 -14.21 -19.59 -11.62
CA LYS A 18 -14.40 -20.66 -10.62
C LYS A 18 -13.57 -20.48 -9.34
N LYS A 19 -12.38 -19.85 -9.39
CA LYS A 19 -11.49 -19.54 -8.24
C LYS A 19 -10.58 -18.33 -8.52
N ARG A 20 -10.21 -17.56 -7.48
CA ARG A 20 -9.14 -16.53 -7.59
C ARG A 20 -7.83 -17.24 -8.01
N LYS A 21 -7.16 -16.76 -9.05
CA LYS A 21 -5.86 -17.29 -9.53
C LYS A 21 -4.80 -17.30 -8.41
N PRO A 22 -3.70 -18.06 -8.47
CA PRO A 22 -2.62 -17.95 -7.48
C PRO A 22 -1.97 -16.55 -7.46
N VAL A 23 -1.34 -16.18 -6.33
CA VAL A 23 -0.62 -14.90 -6.19
C VAL A 23 0.65 -15.00 -7.02
N LYS A 24 0.81 -14.10 -7.99
CA LYS A 24 2.10 -13.91 -8.66
C LYS A 24 2.73 -12.71 -7.96
N SER A 25 3.76 -12.87 -7.14
CA SER A 25 4.33 -11.73 -6.39
C SER A 25 5.72 -11.36 -6.87
N ARG A 26 6.53 -12.33 -7.34
CA ARG A 26 7.92 -12.11 -7.76
C ARG A 26 8.12 -11.79 -9.25
N LYS A 27 7.13 -12.06 -10.11
CA LYS A 27 7.30 -11.86 -11.57
C LYS A 27 7.57 -10.38 -11.94
N PRO A 28 8.25 -10.09 -13.06
CA PRO A 28 8.32 -8.76 -13.65
C PRO A 28 6.95 -8.07 -13.73
N GLY A 29 6.92 -6.77 -13.43
CA GLY A 29 5.68 -5.99 -13.36
C GLY A 29 5.00 -5.98 -11.97
N THR A 30 5.70 -6.36 -10.89
CA THR A 30 5.29 -6.07 -9.51
C THR A 30 6.08 -4.88 -8.96
N ALA A 31 5.44 -3.98 -8.21
CA ALA A 31 6.11 -2.96 -7.41
C ALA A 31 5.63 -2.97 -5.94
N LEU A 32 6.52 -2.59 -5.02
CA LEU A 32 6.17 -2.26 -3.63
C LEU A 32 5.90 -0.75 -3.56
N LEU A 33 4.73 -0.36 -3.04
CA LEU A 33 4.38 1.03 -2.78
C LEU A 33 4.15 1.23 -1.28
N ILE A 34 5.06 1.97 -0.66
CA ILE A 34 5.04 2.27 0.78
C ILE A 34 4.35 3.61 0.98
N ILE A 35 3.17 3.57 1.58
CA ILE A 35 2.29 4.73 1.70
C ILE A 35 2.59 5.49 2.99
N ASP A 36 2.95 6.76 2.82
CA ASP A 36 3.00 7.80 3.85
C ASP A 36 3.83 7.40 5.09
N TRP A 37 4.94 6.68 4.91
CA TRP A 37 5.88 6.35 5.99
C TRP A 37 6.76 7.58 6.33
N GLN A 38 6.10 8.64 6.77
CA GLN A 38 6.67 9.95 7.05
C GLN A 38 6.86 10.18 8.55
N ARG A 39 7.78 11.06 8.91
CA ARG A 39 8.04 11.44 10.31
C ARG A 39 6.76 11.83 11.04
N PHE A 40 5.80 12.48 10.37
CA PHE A 40 4.50 12.80 10.95
C PHE A 40 3.76 11.58 11.55
N PHE A 41 3.89 10.40 10.98
CA PHE A 41 3.19 9.20 11.47
C PHE A 41 4.08 8.27 12.31
N ILE A 42 5.41 8.40 12.17
CA ILE A 42 6.40 7.46 12.75
C ILE A 42 7.16 8.04 13.95
N ASP A 43 7.33 9.37 14.02
CA ASP A 43 8.08 10.01 15.10
C ASP A 43 7.22 10.08 16.39
N PRO A 44 7.71 9.57 17.55
CA PRO A 44 6.96 9.60 18.81
C PRO A 44 6.57 11.00 19.30
N HIS A 45 7.32 12.04 18.88
CA HIS A 45 7.01 13.42 19.23
C HIS A 45 5.99 14.08 18.28
N SER A 46 5.55 13.36 17.25
CA SER A 46 4.51 13.86 16.35
C SER A 46 3.13 13.75 16.99
N PRO A 47 2.26 14.76 16.85
CA PRO A 47 0.87 14.65 17.31
C PRO A 47 0.05 13.61 16.53
N ALA A 48 0.55 13.16 15.38
CA ALA A 48 -0.07 12.12 14.55
C ALA A 48 0.59 10.75 14.69
N PHE A 49 1.51 10.58 15.66
CA PHE A 49 2.24 9.32 15.87
C PHE A 49 1.31 8.11 15.95
N ILE A 50 1.73 7.03 15.28
CA ILE A 50 1.06 5.74 15.27
C ILE A 50 1.97 4.74 15.99
N ARG A 51 1.73 4.55 17.29
CA ARG A 51 2.59 3.72 18.16
C ARG A 51 2.89 2.33 17.62
N GLU A 52 1.93 1.71 16.92
CA GLU A 52 2.11 0.34 16.42
C GLU A 52 3.13 0.23 15.27
N THR A 53 3.51 1.35 14.64
CA THR A 53 4.56 1.37 13.61
C THR A 53 5.92 0.94 14.14
N VAL A 54 6.19 1.15 15.44
CA VAL A 54 7.42 0.68 16.12
C VAL A 54 7.59 -0.84 15.95
N LYS A 55 6.50 -1.60 16.07
CA LYS A 55 6.52 -3.08 15.97
C LYS A 55 6.60 -3.59 14.54
N VAL A 56 6.31 -2.71 13.58
CA VAL A 56 6.16 -3.05 12.17
C VAL A 56 7.40 -2.70 11.35
N ARG A 57 8.22 -1.75 11.84
CA ARG A 57 9.42 -1.27 11.16
C ARG A 57 10.37 -2.38 10.68
N SER A 58 10.70 -3.37 11.51
CA SER A 58 11.59 -4.46 11.10
C SER A 58 11.02 -5.32 9.97
N ARG A 59 9.70 -5.51 9.93
CA ARG A 59 9.01 -6.19 8.82
C ARG A 59 8.99 -5.35 7.55
N LEU A 60 8.89 -4.03 7.69
CA LEU A 60 9.04 -3.12 6.56
C LEU A 60 10.45 -3.20 5.97
N GLU A 61 11.48 -3.21 6.81
CA GLU A 61 12.88 -3.38 6.39
C GLU A 61 13.08 -4.72 5.65
N ALA A 62 12.60 -5.83 6.22
CA ALA A 62 12.65 -7.14 5.55
C ALA A 62 11.91 -7.13 4.20
N LEU A 63 10.75 -6.48 4.12
CA LEU A 63 9.98 -6.41 2.88
C LEU A 63 10.68 -5.56 1.81
N ILE A 64 11.35 -4.47 2.20
CA ILE A 64 12.16 -3.65 1.28
C ILE A 64 13.32 -4.49 0.72
N ASN A 65 14.05 -5.20 1.58
CA ASN A 65 15.16 -6.06 1.17
C ASN A 65 14.69 -7.14 0.19
N LEU A 66 13.55 -7.78 0.48
CA LEU A 66 12.97 -8.80 -0.41
C LEU A 66 12.69 -8.26 -1.82
N PHE A 67 12.21 -7.02 -1.94
CA PHE A 67 11.98 -6.40 -3.25
C PHE A 67 13.29 -5.99 -3.93
N GLN A 68 14.26 -5.48 -3.19
CA GLN A 68 15.56 -5.09 -3.73
C GLN A 68 16.37 -6.30 -4.23
N GLU A 69 16.41 -7.39 -3.47
CA GLU A 69 17.06 -8.64 -3.86
C GLU A 69 16.43 -9.23 -5.13
N ALA A 70 15.11 -9.14 -5.25
CA ALA A 70 14.38 -9.55 -6.45
C ALA A 70 14.48 -8.55 -7.61
N ARG A 71 15.24 -7.44 -7.46
CA ARG A 71 15.36 -6.34 -8.41
C ARG A 71 14.00 -5.77 -8.85
N LEU A 72 13.03 -5.76 -7.94
CA LEU A 72 11.70 -5.20 -8.14
C LEU A 72 11.62 -3.76 -7.62
N PRO A 73 10.84 -2.87 -8.27
CA PRO A 73 10.74 -1.48 -7.83
C PRO A 73 10.17 -1.33 -6.41
N VAL A 74 10.85 -0.50 -5.62
CA VAL A 74 10.36 0.03 -4.35
C VAL A 74 10.03 1.51 -4.55
N LEU A 75 8.79 1.89 -4.27
CA LEU A 75 8.24 3.22 -4.44
C LEU A 75 7.67 3.70 -3.09
N ALA A 76 7.56 5.02 -2.94
CA ALA A 76 6.92 5.62 -1.78
C ALA A 76 5.89 6.68 -2.17
N SER A 77 4.91 6.92 -1.30
CA SER A 77 4.12 8.16 -1.33
C SER A 77 4.38 9.01 -0.09
N THR A 78 4.18 10.31 -0.23
CA THR A 78 4.17 11.27 0.88
C THR A 78 2.91 12.12 0.81
N HIS A 79 2.32 12.39 1.97
CA HIS A 79 1.25 13.37 2.12
C HIS A 79 1.83 14.70 2.56
N SER A 80 1.51 15.76 1.81
CA SER A 80 1.67 17.14 2.25
C SER A 80 0.60 18.00 1.61
N ASN A 81 0.35 19.17 2.19
CA ASN A 81 -0.61 20.16 1.73
C ASN A 81 0.12 21.49 1.52
N ARG A 82 -0.44 22.37 0.69
CA ARG A 82 0.00 23.76 0.61
C ARG A 82 -0.46 24.50 1.87
N ALA A 83 0.35 25.45 2.32
CA ALA A 83 0.21 26.07 3.64
C ALA A 83 -1.03 26.98 3.77
N ASP A 84 -1.58 27.39 2.62
CA ASP A 84 -2.67 28.34 2.41
C ASP A 84 -3.98 27.70 1.94
N ASP A 85 -4.01 26.37 1.74
CA ASP A 85 -5.18 25.69 1.19
C ASP A 85 -6.34 25.56 2.19
N ASP A 86 -7.51 26.09 1.82
CA ASP A 86 -8.81 25.78 2.42
C ASP A 86 -9.27 24.35 2.08
N ASN A 87 -8.53 23.35 2.58
CA ASN A 87 -8.75 21.94 2.23
C ASN A 87 -9.49 21.15 3.31
N ASN A 88 -10.06 20.02 2.89
CA ASN A 88 -10.82 19.12 3.76
C ASN A 88 -9.98 18.52 4.90
N PHE A 89 -8.66 18.40 4.76
CA PHE A 89 -7.82 17.91 5.85
C PHE A 89 -7.69 18.95 6.97
N LEU A 90 -7.49 20.22 6.61
CA LEU A 90 -7.50 21.32 7.58
C LEU A 90 -8.84 21.41 8.29
N LYS A 91 -9.96 21.40 7.54
CA LYS A 91 -11.32 21.47 8.09
C LYS A 91 -11.65 20.28 9.01
N PHE A 92 -11.30 19.07 8.59
CA PHE A 92 -11.69 17.85 9.31
C PHE A 92 -10.75 17.50 10.48
N TYR A 93 -9.44 17.70 10.33
CA TYR A 93 -8.43 17.33 11.33
C TYR A 93 -7.92 18.53 12.15
N GLY A 94 -8.29 19.75 11.79
CA GLY A 94 -7.76 20.98 12.37
C GLY A 94 -6.27 21.18 12.12
N ARG A 95 -5.68 20.45 11.16
CA ARG A 95 -4.24 20.48 10.87
C ARG A 95 -3.91 19.89 9.51
N VAL A 96 -2.76 20.30 8.97
CA VAL A 96 -2.17 19.79 7.73
C VAL A 96 -0.69 19.50 7.92
N ILE A 97 -0.11 18.71 7.00
CA ILE A 97 1.33 18.52 6.91
C ILE A 97 1.85 19.51 5.86
N LYS A 98 2.52 20.59 6.27
CA LYS A 98 3.13 21.52 5.31
C LYS A 98 4.33 20.88 4.61
N ARG A 99 4.53 21.17 3.32
CA ARG A 99 5.59 20.60 2.48
C ARG A 99 6.99 20.81 3.06
N GLU A 100 7.26 22.03 3.50
CA GLU A 100 8.53 22.50 4.05
C GLU A 100 8.80 22.00 5.49
N SER A 101 7.80 21.40 6.13
CA SER A 101 7.94 20.92 7.49
C SER A 101 8.78 19.64 7.56
N LYS A 102 9.58 19.48 8.61
CA LYS A 102 10.23 18.19 8.94
C LYS A 102 9.25 17.01 8.98
N TRP A 103 7.97 17.25 9.23
CA TRP A 103 6.93 16.24 9.29
C TRP A 103 6.63 15.60 7.93
N SER A 104 6.87 16.31 6.83
CA SER A 104 6.68 15.79 5.46
C SER A 104 7.76 14.78 5.07
N ALA A 105 8.92 14.81 5.71
CA ALA A 105 10.04 13.94 5.39
C ALA A 105 9.73 12.46 5.65
N LEU A 106 10.28 11.59 4.81
CA LEU A 106 10.25 10.14 5.03
C LEU A 106 10.96 9.78 6.35
N ALA A 107 10.43 8.76 7.03
CA ALA A 107 11.03 8.20 8.23
C ALA A 107 11.89 6.96 7.91
N PRO A 108 12.82 6.57 8.82
CA PRO A 108 13.52 5.30 8.69
C PRO A 108 12.58 4.09 8.55
N PRO A 109 12.91 3.10 7.70
CA PRO A 109 14.16 2.99 6.93
C PRO A 109 14.17 3.72 5.58
N LEU A 110 13.06 4.34 5.15
CA LEU A 110 12.95 4.87 3.79
C LEU A 110 13.90 6.03 3.53
N ASN A 111 14.21 6.82 4.56
CA ASN A 111 15.10 7.98 4.42
C ASN A 111 16.56 7.62 4.10
N SER A 112 16.97 6.35 4.23
CA SER A 112 18.31 5.88 3.84
C SER A 112 18.35 5.24 2.45
N LEU A 113 17.19 5.03 1.80
CA LEU A 113 17.13 4.40 0.49
C LEU A 113 17.56 5.37 -0.61
N LYS A 114 18.66 5.03 -1.30
CA LYS A 114 19.14 5.80 -2.46
C LYS A 114 18.16 5.66 -3.64
N ASN A 115 17.94 6.76 -4.36
CA ASN A 115 17.10 6.80 -5.57
C ASN A 115 15.65 6.31 -5.38
N LEU A 116 15.11 6.39 -4.16
CA LEU A 116 13.73 6.01 -3.88
C LEU A 116 12.77 6.95 -4.62
N LYS A 117 12.04 6.41 -5.60
CA LYS A 117 11.03 7.19 -6.32
C LYS A 117 9.83 7.44 -5.40
N THR A 118 9.63 8.71 -5.07
CA THR A 118 8.58 9.18 -4.16
C THR A 118 7.56 10.02 -4.91
N PHE A 119 6.27 9.81 -4.62
CA PHE A 119 5.17 10.53 -5.22
C PHE A 119 4.37 11.28 -4.15
N GLU A 120 4.37 12.61 -4.22
CA GLU A 120 3.64 13.44 -3.29
C GLU A 120 2.14 13.51 -3.65
N LYS A 121 1.28 13.50 -2.64
CA LYS A 121 -0.17 13.65 -2.76
C LYS A 121 -0.73 14.60 -1.70
N GLU A 122 -1.84 15.23 -2.05
CA GLU A 122 -2.64 16.08 -1.14
C GLU A 122 -3.93 15.36 -0.69
N THR A 123 -4.13 14.10 -1.11
CA THR A 123 -5.35 13.30 -0.86
C THR A 123 -5.03 11.98 -0.13
N TYR A 124 -6.05 11.17 0.20
CA TYR A 124 -5.79 9.85 0.77
C TYR A 124 -5.14 8.87 -0.21
N SER A 125 -5.58 8.83 -1.46
CA SER A 125 -5.13 7.80 -2.41
C SER A 125 -3.81 8.20 -3.07
N ALA A 126 -2.83 7.30 -3.03
CA ALA A 126 -1.57 7.47 -3.73
C ALA A 126 -1.76 7.61 -5.25
N PHE A 127 -2.85 7.09 -5.81
CA PHE A 127 -3.12 7.19 -7.24
C PHE A 127 -3.53 8.60 -7.71
N GLU A 128 -3.86 9.51 -6.79
CA GLU A 128 -4.06 10.93 -7.10
C GLU A 128 -2.74 11.72 -7.12
N SER A 129 -1.61 11.10 -6.74
CA SER A 129 -0.31 11.76 -6.88
C SER A 129 0.02 12.01 -8.36
N PRO A 130 0.51 13.21 -8.70
CA PRO A 130 0.97 13.48 -10.05
C PRO A 130 2.07 12.48 -10.46
N GLY A 131 1.86 11.83 -11.61
CA GLY A 131 2.87 10.98 -12.24
C GLY A 131 2.95 9.53 -11.76
N LEU A 132 2.33 9.12 -10.65
CA LEU A 132 2.39 7.71 -10.20
C LEU A 132 1.81 6.76 -11.26
N CYS A 133 0.59 7.02 -11.74
CA CYS A 133 -0.03 6.18 -12.77
C CYS A 133 0.81 6.11 -14.05
N ARG A 134 1.39 7.25 -14.47
CA ARG A 134 2.25 7.33 -15.66
C ARG A 134 3.51 6.49 -15.47
N PHE A 135 4.16 6.62 -14.31
CA PHE A 135 5.34 5.85 -13.96
C PHE A 135 5.06 4.35 -13.96
N LEU A 136 3.99 3.91 -13.28
CA LEU A 136 3.61 2.51 -13.21
C LEU A 136 3.37 1.91 -14.61
N LYS A 137 2.65 2.63 -15.48
CA LYS A 137 2.41 2.21 -16.87
C LYS A 137 3.70 2.15 -17.69
N ALA A 138 4.54 3.17 -17.61
CA ALA A 138 5.83 3.23 -18.32
C ALA A 138 6.76 2.07 -17.94
N HIS A 139 6.72 1.63 -16.68
CA HIS A 139 7.51 0.51 -16.17
C HIS A 139 6.79 -0.85 -16.27
N LYS A 140 5.68 -0.91 -17.03
CA LYS A 140 4.87 -2.13 -17.24
C LYS A 140 4.45 -2.81 -15.92
N ILE A 141 4.23 -2.02 -14.86
CA ILE A 141 3.76 -2.52 -13.58
C ILE A 141 2.27 -2.85 -13.70
N LYS A 142 1.92 -4.08 -13.28
CA LYS A 142 0.54 -4.60 -13.25
C LYS A 142 0.09 -4.95 -11.84
N ARG A 143 1.04 -5.24 -10.94
CA ARG A 143 0.80 -5.70 -9.57
C ARG A 143 1.44 -4.74 -8.59
N ILE A 144 0.71 -4.38 -7.55
CA ILE A 144 1.19 -3.43 -6.54
C ILE A 144 0.97 -4.03 -5.16
N LEU A 145 2.06 -4.19 -4.41
CA LEU A 145 2.01 -4.50 -2.99
C LEU A 145 1.99 -3.20 -2.20
N LEU A 146 0.90 -2.97 -1.47
CA LEU A 146 0.74 -1.81 -0.60
C LEU A 146 1.25 -2.14 0.81
N ALA A 147 1.99 -1.19 1.39
CA ALA A 147 2.46 -1.18 2.77
C ALA A 147 2.32 0.24 3.34
N GLY A 148 2.50 0.42 4.66
CA GLY A 148 2.56 1.75 5.28
C GLY A 148 1.30 2.16 6.05
N VAL A 149 0.97 3.45 6.06
CA VAL A 149 -0.01 4.04 6.98
C VAL A 149 -0.95 5.05 6.30
N GLN A 150 -2.17 5.28 6.80
CA GLN A 150 -2.89 4.42 7.75
C GLN A 150 -3.68 3.34 7.00
N THR A 151 -3.76 2.14 7.59
CA THR A 151 -4.42 0.97 6.96
C THR A 151 -5.85 1.28 6.50
N ASP A 152 -6.60 2.02 7.29
CA ASP A 152 -8.02 2.35 7.10
C ASP A 152 -8.25 3.76 6.56
N ARG A 153 -7.19 4.40 6.05
CA ARG A 153 -7.24 5.68 5.34
C ARG A 153 -6.49 5.53 4.02
N CYS A 154 -5.27 6.06 3.93
CA CYS A 154 -4.50 6.14 2.69
C CYS A 154 -4.26 4.77 2.03
N VAL A 155 -4.03 3.71 2.83
CA VAL A 155 -3.85 2.36 2.28
C VAL A 155 -5.15 1.83 1.68
N LEU A 156 -6.27 1.91 2.41
CA LEU A 156 -7.59 1.50 1.91
C LEU A 156 -8.01 2.29 0.66
N ALA A 157 -7.86 3.61 0.69
CA ALA A 157 -8.19 4.48 -0.44
C ALA A 157 -7.36 4.14 -1.68
N SER A 158 -6.05 3.91 -1.48
CA SER A 158 -5.15 3.50 -2.57
C SER A 158 -5.48 2.11 -3.10
N ALA A 159 -5.89 1.17 -2.23
CA ALA A 159 -6.27 -0.18 -2.66
C ALA A 159 -7.50 -0.17 -3.56
N LEU A 160 -8.54 0.59 -3.21
CA LEU A 160 -9.73 0.76 -4.04
C LEU A 160 -9.38 1.49 -5.35
N SER A 161 -8.69 2.63 -5.25
CA SER A 161 -8.28 3.42 -6.41
C SER A 161 -7.42 2.66 -7.41
N GLY A 162 -6.50 1.83 -6.92
CA GLY A 162 -5.63 1.02 -7.77
C GLY A 162 -6.37 -0.11 -8.44
N PHE A 163 -7.31 -0.74 -7.74
CA PHE A 163 -8.20 -1.75 -8.31
C PHE A 163 -9.05 -1.17 -9.44
N ASP A 164 -9.69 -0.01 -9.23
CA ASP A 164 -10.50 0.67 -10.26
C ASP A 164 -9.67 1.07 -11.49
N ARG A 165 -8.37 1.29 -11.31
CA ARG A 165 -7.42 1.60 -12.38
C ARG A 165 -6.83 0.36 -13.06
N GLY A 166 -7.30 -0.84 -12.70
CA GLY A 166 -6.91 -2.10 -13.32
C GLY A 166 -5.61 -2.73 -12.81
N PHE A 167 -5.08 -2.26 -11.67
CA PHE A 167 -3.93 -2.89 -11.03
C PHE A 167 -4.37 -4.07 -10.15
N GLU A 168 -3.57 -5.13 -10.15
CA GLU A 168 -3.71 -6.23 -9.20
C GLU A 168 -3.16 -5.79 -7.84
N ILE A 169 -4.04 -5.54 -6.87
CA ILE A 169 -3.65 -5.03 -5.55
C ILE A 169 -3.38 -6.18 -4.57
N MET A 170 -2.26 -6.05 -3.88
CA MET A 170 -1.89 -6.83 -2.72
C MET A 170 -1.62 -5.88 -1.55
N VAL A 171 -1.81 -6.35 -0.33
CA VAL A 171 -1.57 -5.58 0.90
C VAL A 171 -0.74 -6.42 1.86
N ALA A 172 0.39 -5.88 2.30
CA ALA A 172 1.22 -6.45 3.35
C ALA A 172 0.60 -6.13 4.72
N ALA A 173 -0.25 -7.03 5.22
CA ALA A 173 -1.11 -6.84 6.39
C ALA A 173 -0.33 -6.43 7.65
N ASP A 174 0.78 -7.11 7.89
CA ASP A 174 1.68 -6.92 9.03
C ASP A 174 2.77 -5.87 8.79
N VAL A 175 2.72 -5.18 7.63
CA VAL A 175 3.51 -3.98 7.32
C VAL A 175 2.63 -2.71 7.25
N CYS A 176 1.32 -2.88 7.30
CA CYS A 176 0.37 -1.79 7.42
C CYS A 176 0.13 -1.45 8.90
N SER A 177 -0.14 -0.18 9.22
CA SER A 177 -0.50 0.23 10.59
C SER A 177 -1.59 1.28 10.62
N SER A 178 -2.35 1.31 11.72
CA SER A 178 -3.36 2.33 12.02
C SER A 178 -3.36 2.60 13.52
N ARG A 179 -3.96 3.72 13.93
CA ARG A 179 -4.12 4.12 15.33
C ARG A 179 -5.01 3.18 16.13
N SER A 180 -5.91 2.45 15.47
CA SER A 180 -6.80 1.49 16.10
C SER A 180 -6.63 0.11 15.49
N LYS A 181 -6.35 -0.90 16.32
CA LYS A 181 -6.29 -2.31 15.91
C LYS A 181 -7.62 -2.78 15.31
N PHE A 182 -8.75 -2.27 15.82
CA PHE A 182 -10.07 -2.58 15.28
C PHE A 182 -10.24 -2.04 13.86
N ARG A 183 -9.97 -0.74 13.66
CA ARG A 183 -10.04 -0.11 12.32
C ARG A 183 -9.06 -0.74 11.33
N HIS A 184 -7.85 -1.07 11.77
CA HIS A 184 -6.88 -1.83 10.99
C HIS A 184 -7.47 -3.16 10.48
N ARG A 185 -8.02 -3.99 11.38
CA ARG A 185 -8.62 -5.29 11.00
C ARG A 185 -9.82 -5.12 10.08
N MET A 186 -10.70 -4.14 10.34
CA MET A 186 -11.84 -3.86 9.47
C MET A 186 -11.41 -3.50 8.06
N ALA A 187 -10.44 -2.59 7.92
CA ALA A 187 -9.94 -2.17 6.62
C ALA A 187 -9.26 -3.31 5.86
N LEU A 188 -8.45 -4.14 6.54
CA LEU A 188 -7.88 -5.34 5.93
C LEU A 188 -8.98 -6.30 5.45
N ASN A 189 -10.02 -6.53 6.25
CA ASN A 189 -11.11 -7.40 5.85
C ASN A 189 -11.87 -6.85 4.63
N LEU A 190 -12.17 -5.54 4.63
CA LEU A 190 -12.81 -4.87 3.51
C LEU A 190 -11.97 -4.98 2.24
N MET A 191 -10.67 -4.68 2.31
CA MET A 191 -9.77 -4.84 1.16
C MET A 191 -9.74 -6.30 0.66
N LYS A 192 -9.67 -7.28 1.56
CA LYS A 192 -9.65 -8.71 1.21
C LYS A 192 -10.89 -9.15 0.43
N THR A 193 -12.06 -8.66 0.84
CA THR A 193 -13.34 -9.02 0.21
C THR A 193 -13.62 -8.23 -1.05
N SER A 194 -13.10 -7.01 -1.15
CA SER A 194 -13.47 -6.08 -2.22
C SER A 194 -12.44 -6.00 -3.34
N CYS A 195 -11.18 -5.67 -3.04
CA CYS A 195 -10.25 -5.16 -4.07
C CYS A 195 -8.82 -5.74 -4.04
N ALA A 196 -8.43 -6.45 -2.98
CA ALA A 196 -7.03 -6.83 -2.79
C ALA A 196 -6.85 -8.24 -2.23
N ARG A 197 -5.63 -8.75 -2.40
CA ARG A 197 -5.12 -9.88 -1.62
C ARG A 197 -4.39 -9.37 -0.38
N VAL A 198 -4.74 -9.90 0.78
CA VAL A 198 -4.12 -9.52 2.04
C VAL A 198 -3.20 -10.64 2.48
N LEU A 199 -1.91 -10.34 2.63
CA LEU A 199 -0.82 -11.30 2.87
C LEU A 199 0.06 -10.80 4.02
N LYS A 200 0.69 -11.70 4.76
CA LYS A 200 1.77 -11.38 5.70
C LYS A 200 3.14 -11.47 5.02
N VAL A 201 4.17 -10.82 5.58
CA VAL A 201 5.55 -10.88 5.06
C VAL A 201 6.04 -12.33 4.91
N ALA A 202 5.82 -13.18 5.91
CA ALA A 202 6.21 -14.59 5.84
C ALA A 202 5.52 -15.38 4.70
N GLU A 203 4.32 -14.95 4.26
CA GLU A 203 3.66 -15.53 3.09
C GLU A 203 4.33 -15.03 1.79
N LEU A 204 4.67 -13.74 1.73
CA LEU A 204 5.38 -13.14 0.61
C LEU A 204 6.77 -13.77 0.43
N GLU A 205 7.54 -13.95 1.49
CA GLU A 205 8.86 -14.61 1.45
C GLU A 205 8.78 -16.03 0.87
N ARG A 206 7.76 -16.80 1.25
CA ARG A 206 7.54 -18.14 0.70
C ARG A 206 7.20 -18.08 -0.80
N LEU A 207 6.32 -17.16 -1.20
CA LEU A 207 5.95 -16.96 -2.60
C LEU A 207 7.13 -16.49 -3.46
N PHE A 208 7.99 -15.64 -2.92
CA PHE A 208 9.20 -15.19 -3.60
C PHE A 208 10.19 -16.34 -3.76
N ARG A 209 10.41 -17.15 -2.71
CA ARG A 209 11.30 -18.32 -2.79
C ARG A 209 10.82 -19.38 -3.77
N SER A 210 9.54 -19.77 -3.72
CA SER A 210 9.00 -20.79 -4.62
C SER A 210 9.01 -20.37 -6.10
N GLN A 211 8.98 -19.07 -6.38
CA GLN A 211 9.06 -18.54 -7.75
C GLN A 211 10.50 -18.39 -8.26
N ALA A 212 11.53 -18.50 -7.39
CA ALA A 212 12.93 -18.59 -7.83
C ALA A 212 13.19 -19.95 -8.50
N THR A 213 12.76 -21.01 -7.82
CA THR A 213 13.05 -22.40 -8.20
C THR A 213 12.36 -22.83 -9.49
N ASP A 214 11.30 -22.12 -9.87
CA ASP A 214 10.56 -22.35 -11.11
C ASP A 214 11.13 -21.57 -12.31
N GLU A 215 11.98 -20.56 -12.09
CA GLU A 215 12.63 -19.76 -13.16
C GLU A 215 14.03 -20.30 -13.53
N GLU A 216 14.59 -21.21 -12.72
CA GLU A 216 15.88 -21.88 -12.94
C GLU A 216 15.76 -23.28 -13.61
N LYS A 217 14.54 -23.67 -14.02
CA LYS A 217 14.25 -24.89 -14.78
C LYS A 217 13.69 -24.55 -16.15
#